data_AF-A0A7W0JKS1-F1
#
_entry.id   AF-A0A7W0JKS1-F1
#
_cell.length_a   1.000
_cell.length_b   1.000
_cell.length_c   1.000
_cell.angle_alpha   90.00
_cell.angle_beta   90.00
_cell.angle_gamma   90.00
#
_symmetry.space_group_name_H-M   'P 1'
#
loop_
_entity.id
_entity.type
_entity.pdbx_description
1 polymer ?
#
loop_
_entity_poly.entity_id
_entity_poly.type
_entity_poly.pdbx_seq_one_letter_code
_entity_poly.pdbx_strand_id
1 'polypeptide(L)'
;MEAQAALQKAFAFDSNGDEAEAIPCYRRALELGLNDADTVAAMLGLGSSLRNVGELDESVAVLRAACERFPEHRALPVFYAYSLWSSHRGGDAMRVLVDTLLAASDAPELVRYTRSIRGYAAEL
;
A
#
# COMPACT_ATOMS: atom_id res chain seq x y z
N MET A 1 16.89 5.92 -17.60
CA MET A 1 17.03 4.50 -18.01
C MET A 1 17.41 3.61 -16.83
N GLU A 2 18.39 3.98 -16.00
CA GLU A 2 18.79 3.15 -14.85
C GLU A 2 17.70 2.96 -13.80
N ALA A 3 16.94 4.01 -13.45
CA ALA A 3 15.83 3.92 -12.48
C ALA A 3 14.77 2.90 -12.92
N GLN A 4 14.38 2.96 -14.19
CA GLN A 4 13.38 2.07 -14.76
C GLN A 4 13.90 0.63 -14.88
N ALA A 5 15.18 0.43 -15.22
CA ALA A 5 15.80 -0.88 -15.20
C ALA A 5 15.83 -1.50 -13.80
N ALA A 6 16.14 -0.70 -12.77
CA ALA A 6 16.06 -1.13 -11.37
C ALA A 6 14.63 -1.51 -10.97
N LEU A 7 13.63 -0.73 -11.40
CA LEU A 7 12.22 -1.04 -11.16
C LEU A 7 11.77 -2.35 -11.82
N GLN A 8 12.13 -2.57 -13.09
CA GLN A 8 11.80 -3.82 -13.79
C GLN A 8 12.46 -5.03 -13.13
N LYS A 9 13.70 -4.87 -12.65
CA LYS A 9 14.39 -5.91 -11.89
C LYS A 9 13.68 -6.20 -10.56
N ALA A 10 13.18 -5.17 -9.87
CA ALA A 10 12.41 -5.32 -8.65
C ALA A 10 11.12 -6.13 -8.91
N PHE A 11 10.35 -5.77 -9.95
CA PHE A 11 9.15 -6.51 -10.33
C PHE A 11 9.44 -7.97 -10.69
N ALA A 12 10.56 -8.25 -11.35
CA ALA A 12 10.94 -9.62 -11.70
C ALA A 12 11.18 -10.48 -10.45
N PHE A 13 11.90 -9.95 -9.46
CA PHE A 13 12.11 -10.66 -8.18
C PHE A 13 10.80 -10.81 -7.40
N ASP A 14 10.03 -9.74 -7.26
CA ASP A 14 8.75 -9.74 -6.53
C ASP A 14 7.76 -10.74 -7.13
N SER A 15 7.66 -10.82 -8.46
CA SER A 15 6.79 -11.78 -9.17
C SER A 15 7.23 -13.23 -9.02
N ASN A 16 8.51 -13.47 -8.70
CA ASN A 16 9.05 -14.80 -8.42
C ASN A 16 8.92 -15.19 -6.95
N GLY A 17 8.47 -14.29 -6.06
CA GLY A 17 8.47 -14.51 -4.61
C GLY A 17 9.87 -14.37 -3.98
N ASP A 18 10.76 -13.62 -4.63
CA ASP A 18 12.08 -13.27 -4.13
C ASP A 18 12.04 -11.86 -3.51
N GLU A 19 11.17 -11.63 -2.53
CA GLU A 19 10.90 -10.27 -2.02
C GLU A 19 12.12 -9.60 -1.38
N ALA A 20 13.01 -10.38 -0.76
CA ALA A 20 14.24 -9.87 -0.15
C ALA A 20 15.18 -9.26 -1.21
N GLU A 21 15.22 -9.83 -2.41
CA GLU A 21 15.99 -9.37 -3.56
C GLU A 21 15.29 -8.19 -4.28
N ALA A 22 13.97 -8.13 -4.24
CA ALA A 22 13.18 -7.04 -4.81
C ALA A 22 13.39 -5.70 -4.08
N ILE A 23 13.42 -5.73 -2.74
CA ILE A 23 13.54 -4.54 -1.87
C ILE A 23 14.70 -3.60 -2.26
N PRO A 24 15.97 -4.05 -2.37
CA PRO A 24 17.07 -3.16 -2.75
C PRO A 24 16.91 -2.61 -4.18
N CYS A 25 16.25 -3.35 -5.08
CA CYS A 25 15.98 -2.90 -6.44
C CYS A 25 14.93 -1.77 -6.45
N TYR A 26 13.85 -1.89 -5.66
CA TYR A 26 12.86 -0.83 -5.50
C TYR A 26 13.46 0.43 -4.88
N ARG A 27 14.22 0.30 -3.78
CA ARG A 27 14.91 1.43 -3.15
C ARG A 27 15.82 2.15 -4.14
N ARG A 28 16.61 1.39 -4.91
CA ARG A 28 17.49 1.94 -5.94
C ARG A 28 16.72 2.68 -7.03
N ALA A 29 15.59 2.14 -7.48
CA ALA A 29 14.75 2.80 -8.48
C ALA A 29 14.22 4.15 -7.96
N LEU A 30 13.74 4.19 -6.73
CA LEU A 30 13.25 5.41 -6.06
C LEU A 30 14.36 6.45 -5.88
N GLU A 31 15.56 6.04 -5.45
CA GLU A 31 16.73 6.92 -5.30
C GLU A 31 17.18 7.54 -6.62
N LEU A 32 17.12 6.77 -7.72
CA LEU A 32 17.51 7.22 -9.05
C LEU A 32 16.51 8.17 -9.70
N GLY A 33 15.30 8.31 -9.11
CA GLY A 33 14.23 9.14 -9.61
C GLY A 33 13.39 8.43 -10.68
N LEU A 34 12.08 8.42 -10.43
CA LEU A 34 11.07 7.88 -11.33
C LEU A 34 10.05 8.97 -11.66
N ASN A 35 9.32 8.80 -12.76
CA ASN A 35 8.08 9.56 -12.96
C ASN A 35 7.04 9.14 -11.91
N ASP A 36 5.94 9.88 -11.77
CA ASP A 36 4.96 9.61 -10.72
C ASP A 36 4.26 8.24 -10.84
N ALA A 37 3.97 7.79 -12.07
CA ALA A 37 3.34 6.49 -12.30
C ALA A 37 4.25 5.32 -11.88
N ASP A 38 5.53 5.38 -12.23
CA ASP A 38 6.52 4.40 -11.81
C ASP A 38 6.84 4.53 -10.32
N THR A 39 6.82 5.74 -9.77
CA THR A 39 7.07 5.98 -8.34
C THR A 39 5.98 5.32 -7.49
N VAL A 40 4.70 5.51 -7.82
CA VAL A 40 3.62 4.88 -7.05
C VAL A 40 3.70 3.36 -7.13
N ALA A 41 4.03 2.81 -8.30
CA ALA A 41 4.21 1.37 -8.46
C ALA A 41 5.41 0.84 -7.66
N ALA A 42 6.54 1.56 -7.65
CA ALA A 42 7.72 1.21 -6.86
C ALA A 42 7.47 1.27 -5.35
N MET A 43 6.75 2.27 -4.86
CA MET A 43 6.41 2.39 -3.43
C MET A 43 5.42 1.30 -2.99
N LEU A 44 4.41 1.01 -3.81
CA LEU A 44 3.46 -0.07 -3.56
C LEU A 44 4.16 -1.44 -3.51
N GLY A 45 5.01 -1.71 -4.49
CA GLY A 45 5.84 -2.91 -4.56
C GLY A 45 6.76 -3.04 -3.35
N LEU A 46 7.57 -2.01 -3.07
CA LEU A 46 8.44 -1.97 -1.89
C LEU A 46 7.69 -2.25 -0.59
N GLY A 47 6.57 -1.58 -0.37
CA GLY A 47 5.73 -1.79 0.81
C GLY A 47 5.23 -3.23 0.92
N SER A 48 4.79 -3.82 -0.19
CA SER A 48 4.30 -5.20 -0.22
C SER A 48 5.42 -6.22 0.04
N SER A 49 6.59 -6.05 -0.61
CA SER A 49 7.75 -6.92 -0.40
C SER A 49 8.25 -6.85 1.03
N LEU A 50 8.34 -5.64 1.63
CA LEU A 50 8.68 -5.45 3.05
C LEU A 50 7.71 -6.19 3.99
N ARG A 51 6.40 -6.13 3.70
CA ARG A 51 5.39 -6.86 4.48
C ARG A 51 5.61 -8.37 4.41
N ASN A 52 5.90 -8.89 3.23
CA ASN A 52 6.08 -10.33 3.02
C ASN A 52 7.32 -10.88 3.74
N VAL A 53 8.40 -10.10 3.82
CA VAL A 53 9.62 -10.48 4.57
C VAL A 53 9.54 -10.20 6.07
N GLY A 54 8.44 -9.62 6.57
CA GLY A 54 8.23 -9.33 7.99
C GLY A 54 8.80 -8.00 8.48
N GLU A 55 9.26 -7.12 7.58
CA GLU A 55 9.71 -5.76 7.91
C GLU A 55 8.49 -4.80 7.98
N LEU A 56 7.62 -5.07 8.95
CA LEU A 56 6.25 -4.55 8.98
C LEU A 56 6.18 -3.04 9.23
N ASP A 57 7.01 -2.50 10.13
CA ASP A 57 7.00 -1.07 10.45
C ASP A 57 7.45 -0.23 9.25
N GLU A 58 8.46 -0.69 8.51
CA GLU A 58 8.91 -0.02 7.30
C GLU A 58 7.86 -0.14 6.19
N SER A 59 7.23 -1.30 6.04
CA SER A 59 6.11 -1.48 5.10
C SER A 59 4.99 -0.47 5.35
N VAL A 60 4.57 -0.33 6.61
CA VAL A 60 3.57 0.66 7.05
C VAL A 60 4.02 2.08 6.72
N ALA A 61 5.28 2.43 6.98
CA ALA A 61 5.82 3.75 6.71
C ALA A 61 5.83 4.08 5.20
N VAL A 62 6.32 3.15 4.37
CA VAL A 62 6.39 3.31 2.90
C VAL A 62 4.99 3.48 2.30
N LEU A 63 4.04 2.64 2.69
CA LEU A 63 2.68 2.68 2.15
C LEU A 63 1.89 3.89 2.64
N ARG A 64 2.13 4.35 3.88
CA ARG A 64 1.62 5.63 4.36
C ARG A 64 2.14 6.78 3.50
N ALA A 65 3.45 6.86 3.29
CA ALA A 65 4.05 7.90 2.47
C ALA A 65 3.53 7.86 1.02
N ALA A 66 3.26 6.66 0.49
CA ALA A 66 2.65 6.51 -0.84
C ALA A 66 1.23 7.10 -0.85
N CYS A 67 0.40 6.80 0.16
CA CYS A 67 -0.95 7.37 0.28
C CYS A 67 -0.92 8.91 0.37
N GLU A 68 0.02 9.47 1.13
CA GLU A 68 0.20 10.92 1.28
C GLU A 68 0.64 11.59 -0.03
N ARG A 69 1.55 10.93 -0.78
CA ARG A 69 2.05 11.46 -2.05
C ARG A 69 1.05 11.30 -3.21
N PHE A 70 0.26 10.23 -3.22
CA PHE A 70 -0.66 9.88 -4.30
C PHE A 70 -2.10 9.66 -3.77
N PRO A 71 -2.75 10.71 -3.24
CA PRO A 71 -4.05 10.57 -2.58
C PRO A 71 -5.18 10.05 -3.50
N GLU A 72 -5.05 10.23 -4.82
CA GLU A 72 -6.01 9.76 -5.81
C GLU A 72 -5.86 8.26 -6.15
N HIS A 73 -4.74 7.61 -5.75
CA HIS A 73 -4.49 6.22 -6.10
C HIS A 73 -5.19 5.26 -5.12
N ARG A 74 -6.45 4.92 -5.46
CA ARG A 74 -7.39 4.15 -4.61
C ARG A 74 -6.91 2.78 -4.13
N ALA A 75 -5.91 2.18 -4.78
CA ALA A 75 -5.37 0.90 -4.32
C ALA A 75 -4.42 1.05 -3.11
N LEU A 76 -3.74 2.20 -2.94
CA LEU A 76 -2.72 2.36 -1.91
C LEU A 76 -3.27 2.18 -0.49
N PRO A 77 -4.43 2.75 -0.13
CA PRO A 77 -5.03 2.53 1.19
C PRO A 77 -5.30 1.04 1.47
N VAL A 78 -5.63 0.24 0.45
CA VAL A 78 -5.86 -1.22 0.61
C VAL A 78 -4.56 -1.94 0.96
N PHE A 79 -3.46 -1.65 0.24
CA PHE A 79 -2.15 -2.21 0.57
C PHE A 79 -1.66 -1.75 1.95
N TYR A 80 -1.83 -0.47 2.26
CA TYR A 80 -1.51 0.09 3.57
C TYR A 80 -2.28 -0.62 4.69
N ALA A 81 -3.57 -0.89 4.51
CA ALA A 81 -4.36 -1.65 5.46
C ALA A 81 -3.85 -3.08 5.68
N TYR A 82 -3.39 -3.77 4.64
CA TYR A 82 -2.75 -5.09 4.81
C TYR A 82 -1.50 -5.02 5.68
N SER A 83 -0.67 -3.99 5.52
CA SER A 83 0.52 -3.82 6.36
C SER A 83 0.18 -3.42 7.80
N LEU A 84 -0.87 -2.61 8.00
CA LEU A 84 -1.42 -2.34 9.34
C LEU A 84 -1.93 -3.63 10.00
N TRP A 85 -2.64 -4.47 9.26
CA TRP A 85 -3.13 -5.75 9.77
C TRP A 85 -1.97 -6.66 10.18
N SER A 86 -0.97 -6.84 9.30
CA SER A 86 0.21 -7.66 9.59
C SER A 86 1.00 -7.14 10.79
N SER A 87 1.07 -5.82 11.00
CA SER A 87 1.72 -5.17 12.17
C SER A 87 0.87 -5.20 13.45
N HIS A 88 -0.14 -6.07 13.53
CA HIS A 88 -1.05 -6.21 14.67
C HIS A 88 -1.89 -4.96 14.98
N ARG A 89 -2.06 -4.07 14.00
CA ARG A 89 -2.90 -2.86 14.08
C ARG A 89 -4.22 -3.06 13.37
N GLY A 90 -4.91 -4.15 13.70
CA GLY A 90 -6.11 -4.61 12.99
C GLY A 90 -7.26 -3.61 12.99
N GLY A 91 -7.48 -2.87 14.08
CA GLY A 91 -8.50 -1.82 14.15
C GLY A 91 -8.24 -0.69 13.15
N ASP A 92 -6.98 -0.23 13.04
CA ASP A 92 -6.60 0.80 12.06
C ASP A 92 -6.74 0.28 10.62
N ALA A 93 -6.35 -0.98 10.37
CA ALA A 93 -6.53 -1.61 9.06
C ALA A 93 -8.00 -1.62 8.63
N MET A 94 -8.89 -2.02 9.54
CA MET A 94 -10.34 -2.07 9.27
C MET A 94 -10.93 -0.69 9.00
N ARG A 95 -10.51 0.34 9.73
CA ARG A 95 -10.92 1.74 9.48
C ARG A 95 -10.52 2.17 8.06
N VAL A 96 -9.28 1.93 7.67
CA VAL A 96 -8.78 2.28 6.32
C VAL A 96 -9.56 1.56 5.23
N LEU A 97 -9.83 0.26 5.38
CA LEU A 97 -10.60 -0.50 4.38
C LEU A 97 -12.05 -0.02 4.28
N VAL A 98 -12.70 0.27 5.40
CA VAL A 98 -14.07 0.81 5.44
C VAL A 98 -14.14 2.17 4.75
N ASP A 99 -13.24 3.09 5.06
CA ASP A 99 -13.23 4.40 4.41
C ASP A 99 -12.94 4.28 2.91
N THR A 100 -12.04 3.38 2.53
CA THR A 100 -11.73 3.11 1.12
C THR A 100 -12.94 2.54 0.37
N LEU A 101 -13.66 1.59 0.97
CA LEU A 101 -14.88 1.00 0.41
C LEU A 101 -15.96 2.07 0.21
N LEU A 102 -16.24 2.86 1.25
CA LEU A 102 -17.28 3.89 1.22
C LEU A 102 -16.95 5.02 0.26
N ALA A 103 -15.67 5.37 0.08
CA ALA A 103 -15.25 6.37 -0.90
C ALA A 103 -15.30 5.87 -2.35
N ALA A 104 -15.33 4.55 -2.57
CA ALA A 104 -15.31 3.92 -3.90
C ALA A 104 -16.66 3.39 -4.38
N SER A 105 -17.72 3.51 -3.56
CA SER A 105 -19.03 2.95 -3.89
C SER A 105 -20.16 3.94 -3.69
N ASP A 106 -20.99 4.08 -4.71
CA ASP A 106 -22.26 4.85 -4.67
C ASP A 106 -23.48 3.94 -4.41
N ALA A 107 -23.25 2.69 -3.96
CA ALA A 107 -24.31 1.73 -3.71
C ALA A 107 -25.28 2.26 -2.63
N PRO A 108 -26.60 2.38 -2.91
CA PRO A 108 -27.56 3.01 -1.98
C PRO A 108 -27.57 2.40 -0.58
N GLU A 109 -27.36 1.09 -0.48
CA GLU A 109 -27.26 0.36 0.77
C GLU A 109 -26.05 0.77 1.61
N LEU A 110 -24.88 0.99 0.99
CA LEU A 110 -23.68 1.44 1.69
C LEU A 110 -23.81 2.89 2.14
N VAL A 111 -24.41 3.74 1.29
CA VAL A 111 -24.70 5.14 1.63
C VAL A 111 -25.65 5.20 2.82
N ARG A 112 -26.74 4.42 2.81
CA ARG A 112 -27.72 4.36 3.91
C ARG A 112 -27.09 3.95 5.25
N TYR A 113 -26.13 3.03 5.25
CA TYR A 113 -25.51 2.49 6.46
C TYR A 113 -24.14 3.07 6.78
N THR A 114 -23.68 4.11 6.05
CA THR A 114 -22.33 4.71 6.19
C THR A 114 -21.97 5.04 7.64
N ARG A 115 -22.88 5.67 8.39
CA ARG A 115 -22.65 6.02 9.79
C ARG A 115 -22.38 4.79 10.66
N SER A 116 -23.21 3.74 10.52
CA SER A 116 -23.08 2.52 11.31
C SER A 116 -21.82 1.75 10.93
N ILE A 117 -21.53 1.62 9.64
CA ILE A 117 -20.33 0.94 9.12
C ILE A 117 -19.06 1.61 9.68
N ARG A 118 -18.98 2.94 9.64
CA ARG A 118 -17.87 3.69 10.26
C ARG A 118 -17.81 3.53 11.78
N GLY A 119 -18.98 3.53 12.44
CA GLY A 119 -19.08 3.34 13.89
C GLY A 119 -18.45 2.03 14.35
N TYR A 120 -18.80 0.91 13.70
CA TYR A 120 -18.23 -0.39 14.05
C TYR A 120 -16.73 -0.47 13.83
N ALA A 121 -16.20 0.14 12.75
CA ALA A 121 -14.76 0.21 12.54
C ALA A 121 -14.04 1.07 13.60
N ALA A 122 -14.71 2.07 14.18
CA ALA A 122 -14.16 2.91 15.23
C ALA A 122 -14.05 2.18 16.59
N GLU A 123 -14.88 1.17 16.83
CA GLU A 123 -14.97 0.41 18.10
C GLU A 123 -13.98 -0.77 18.23
N LEU A 124 -13.25 -1.10 17.15
CA LEU A 124 -12.20 -2.12 17.12
C LEU A 124 -10.87 -1.62 17.70
#